data_AF-A0A015X697-F1
#
_entry.id   AF-A0A015X697-F1
#
_cell.length_a   1.000
_cell.length_b   1.000
_cell.length_c   1.000
_cell.angle_alpha   90.00
_cell.angle_beta   90.00
_cell.angle_gamma   90.00
#
_symmetry.space_group_name_H-M   'P 1'
#
loop_
_entity.id
_entity.type
_entity.pdbx_description
1 polymer ?
#
loop_
_entity_poly.entity_id
_entity_poly.type
_entity_poly.pdbx_seq_one_letter_code
_entity_poly.pdbx_strand_id
1 'polypeptide(L)'
;MFTGVYVDRWNRKKTMFYSDLFIAFCTLCLFIVITKGYKDLSFFYLLTACRSIGSTFHAPALQASIPLLVPKHHLVRVSGLYHSIQSFSEVIAPVVGASLVVWLPIQYILLIDVIGAVAACLTLLCVQIPSLQKTKVLPDFKKELTECWHTLRRTMGILPLFVCFTLVTFVLMPVFTLFPFMTLLHFNGNILQMGVVEMGWGSGALLGGLVLACKALKSKQTLVMHTAYVILGLYLISASYLPSSAFIGF
;
A
#
# COMPACT_ATOMS: atom_id res chain seq x y z
N MET A 1 -12.49 0.16 -4.75
CA MET A 1 -13.63 0.41 -5.66
C MET A 1 -14.59 1.46 -5.11
N PHE A 2 -15.14 1.30 -3.91
CA PHE A 2 -16.12 2.27 -3.37
C PHE A 2 -15.57 3.67 -3.13
N THR A 3 -14.35 3.80 -2.61
CA THR A 3 -13.73 5.11 -2.36
C THR A 3 -13.41 5.88 -3.64
N GLY A 4 -13.17 5.20 -4.76
CA GLY A 4 -12.90 5.85 -6.05
C GLY A 4 -14.07 6.72 -6.52
N VAL A 5 -15.30 6.22 -6.38
CA VAL A 5 -16.52 6.97 -6.72
C VAL A 5 -16.65 8.26 -5.89
N TYR A 6 -16.33 8.19 -4.59
CA TYR A 6 -16.37 9.38 -3.72
C TYR A 6 -15.21 10.34 -4.01
N VAL A 7 -14.01 9.82 -4.26
CA VAL A 7 -12.81 10.60 -4.58
C VAL A 7 -12.94 11.34 -5.91
N ASP A 8 -13.64 10.77 -6.89
CA ASP A 8 -13.90 11.43 -8.16
C ASP A 8 -14.93 12.56 -8.03
N ARG A 9 -15.77 12.53 -6.99
CA ARG A 9 -16.79 13.55 -6.69
C ARG A 9 -16.28 14.65 -5.78
N TRP A 10 -15.32 14.33 -4.91
CA TRP A 10 -14.80 15.25 -3.92
C TRP A 10 -13.58 16.02 -4.43
N ASN A 11 -13.30 17.14 -3.76
CA ASN A 11 -12.08 17.88 -4.02
C ASN A 11 -10.89 17.05 -3.52
N ARG A 12 -10.11 16.51 -4.47
CA ARG A 12 -9.00 15.58 -4.20
C ARG A 12 -7.97 16.15 -3.22
N LYS A 13 -7.64 17.45 -3.31
CA LYS A 13 -6.76 18.13 -2.35
C LYS A 13 -7.32 18.09 -0.93
N LYS A 14 -8.61 18.40 -0.77
CA LYS A 14 -9.28 18.34 0.54
C LYS A 14 -9.35 16.92 1.06
N THR A 15 -9.66 15.94 0.21
CA THR A 15 -9.71 14.53 0.59
C THR A 15 -8.36 14.05 1.11
N MET A 16 -7.26 14.31 0.40
CA MET A 16 -5.92 13.96 0.88
C MET A 16 -5.59 14.67 2.21
N PHE A 17 -5.83 15.97 2.29
CA PHE A 17 -5.53 16.76 3.49
C PHE A 17 -6.28 16.27 4.74
N TYR A 18 -7.59 16.03 4.64
CA TYR A 18 -8.37 15.54 5.78
C TYR A 18 -8.08 14.07 6.11
N SER A 19 -7.75 13.24 5.12
CA SER A 19 -7.27 11.87 5.36
C SER A 19 -5.97 11.89 6.15
N ASP A 20 -4.98 12.69 5.75
CA ASP A 20 -3.68 12.78 6.41
C ASP A 20 -3.82 13.34 7.83
N LEU A 21 -4.66 14.36 8.01
CA LEU A 21 -4.94 14.91 9.33
C LEU A 21 -5.64 13.90 10.25
N PHE A 22 -6.59 13.11 9.73
CA PHE A 22 -7.28 12.08 10.49
C PHE A 22 -6.35 10.92 10.86
N ILE A 23 -5.48 10.50 9.93
CA ILE A 23 -4.44 9.50 10.17
C ILE A 23 -3.47 9.99 11.26
N ALA A 24 -2.99 11.24 11.15
CA ALA A 24 -2.12 11.86 12.14
C ALA A 24 -2.78 11.95 13.52
N PHE A 25 -4.06 12.33 13.56
CA PHE A 25 -4.84 12.38 14.80
C PHE A 25 -4.96 10.98 15.45
N CYS A 26 -5.28 9.95 14.67
CA CYS A 26 -5.35 8.57 15.18
C CYS A 26 -3.99 8.10 15.71
N THR A 27 -2.89 8.40 15.01
CA THR A 27 -1.52 8.09 15.45
C THR A 27 -1.15 8.85 16.73
N LEU A 28 -1.54 10.12 16.85
CA LEU A 28 -1.29 10.91 18.06
C LEU A 28 -2.06 10.36 19.26
N CYS A 29 -3.30 9.90 19.06
CA CYS A 29 -4.06 9.20 20.08
C CYS A 29 -3.35 7.89 20.50
N LEU A 30 -2.82 7.11 19.56
CA LEU A 30 -2.02 5.91 19.87
C LEU A 30 -0.78 6.24 20.69
N PHE A 31 -0.06 7.31 20.33
CA PHE A 31 1.07 7.81 21.10
C PHE A 31 0.69 8.09 22.56
N ILE A 32 -0.37 8.88 22.79
CA ILE A 32 -0.83 9.25 24.14
C ILE A 32 -1.22 8.02 24.97
N VAL A 33 -1.94 7.07 24.36
CA VAL A 33 -2.40 5.84 25.02
C VAL A 33 -1.20 5.00 25.49
N ILE A 34 -0.24 4.79 24.59
CA ILE A 34 0.97 3.99 24.88
C ILE A 34 1.82 4.69 25.95
N THR A 35 2.04 6.00 25.84
CA THR A 35 2.84 6.75 26.81
C THR A 35 2.20 6.81 28.20
N LYS A 36 0.87 6.84 28.28
CA LYS A 36 0.15 6.75 29.56
C LYS A 36 0.09 5.32 30.13
N GLY A 37 0.64 4.32 29.42
CA GLY A 37 0.69 2.95 29.88
C GLY A 37 -0.64 2.20 29.80
N TYR A 38 -1.62 2.69 29.03
CA TYR A 38 -2.87 1.97 28.79
C TYR A 38 -2.60 0.77 27.87
N LYS A 39 -2.92 -0.43 28.36
CA LYS A 39 -2.65 -1.71 27.67
C LYS A 39 -3.88 -2.35 27.03
N ASP A 40 -4.99 -1.63 26.93
CA ASP A 40 -6.21 -2.16 26.32
C ASP A 40 -6.04 -2.27 24.80
N LEU A 41 -5.90 -3.51 24.31
CA LEU A 41 -5.76 -3.83 22.90
C LEU A 41 -7.00 -3.41 22.09
N SER A 42 -8.17 -3.32 22.72
CA SER A 42 -9.42 -2.92 22.04
C SER A 42 -9.31 -1.50 21.49
N PHE A 43 -8.74 -0.58 22.26
CA PHE A 43 -8.53 0.80 21.84
C PHE A 43 -7.46 0.90 20.75
N PHE A 44 -6.42 0.07 20.83
CA PHE A 44 -5.39 -0.03 19.80
C PHE A 44 -5.97 -0.50 18.46
N TYR A 45 -6.80 -1.54 18.47
CA TYR A 45 -7.47 -2.03 17.28
C TYR A 45 -8.44 -1.01 16.70
N LEU A 46 -9.21 -0.32 17.55
CA LEU A 46 -10.13 0.72 17.12
C LEU A 46 -9.38 1.86 16.39
N LEU A 47 -8.31 2.39 17.00
CA LEU A 47 -7.52 3.47 16.40
C LEU A 47 -6.81 3.03 15.11
N THR A 48 -6.31 1.80 15.06
CA THR A 48 -5.70 1.24 13.85
C THR A 48 -6.74 1.05 12.74
N ALA A 49 -7.95 0.61 13.08
CA ALA A 49 -9.06 0.51 12.13
C ALA A 49 -9.47 1.89 11.60
N CYS A 50 -9.56 2.90 12.48
CA CYS A 50 -9.80 4.28 12.07
C CYS A 50 -8.71 4.79 11.11
N ARG A 51 -7.43 4.57 11.43
CA ARG A 51 -6.30 4.95 10.56
C ARG A 51 -6.43 4.32 9.16
N SER A 52 -6.80 3.04 9.08
CA SER A 52 -7.03 2.32 7.82
C SER A 52 -8.18 2.91 6.99
N ILE A 53 -9.22 3.44 7.63
CA ILE A 53 -10.30 4.14 6.91
C ILE A 53 -9.74 5.38 6.21
N GLY A 54 -8.94 6.19 6.93
CA GLY A 54 -8.31 7.39 6.36
C GLY A 54 -7.41 7.09 5.16
N SER A 55 -6.58 6.05 5.26
CA SER A 55 -5.64 5.65 4.20
C SER A 55 -6.36 5.17 2.93
N THR A 56 -7.52 4.55 3.08
CA THR A 56 -8.34 4.05 1.96
C THR A 56 -8.81 5.18 1.02
N PHE A 57 -8.94 6.41 1.53
CA PHE A 57 -9.28 7.59 0.71
C PHE A 57 -8.05 8.32 0.15
N HIS A 58 -6.91 8.26 0.85
CA HIS A 58 -5.69 8.97 0.46
C HIS A 58 -5.13 8.47 -0.87
N ALA A 59 -4.80 7.18 -0.96
CA ALA A 59 -4.15 6.59 -2.13
C ALA A 59 -4.90 6.84 -3.46
N PRO A 60 -6.23 6.60 -3.57
CA PRO A 60 -6.96 6.91 -4.79
C PRO A 60 -7.02 8.41 -5.10
N ALA A 61 -7.11 9.28 -4.09
CA ALA A 61 -7.12 10.73 -4.30
C ALA A 61 -5.79 11.25 -4.85
N LEU A 62 -4.68 10.69 -4.37
CA LEU A 62 -3.33 10.99 -4.88
C LEU A 62 -3.18 10.54 -6.33
N GLN A 63 -3.49 9.27 -6.64
CA GLN A 63 -3.38 8.74 -8.00
C GLN A 63 -4.27 9.50 -8.99
N ALA A 64 -5.49 9.85 -8.60
CA ALA A 64 -6.39 10.65 -9.43
C ALA A 64 -5.92 12.11 -9.59
N SER A 65 -5.10 12.63 -8.69
CA SER A 65 -4.58 14.01 -8.79
C SER A 65 -3.42 14.14 -9.78
N ILE A 66 -2.64 13.08 -10.01
CA ILE A 66 -1.47 13.12 -10.92
C ILE A 66 -1.86 13.66 -12.31
N PRO A 67 -2.91 13.17 -13.00
CA PRO A 67 -3.27 13.67 -14.33
C PRO A 67 -3.74 15.13 -14.38
N LEU A 68 -4.10 15.73 -13.25
CA LEU A 68 -4.52 17.13 -13.17
C LEU A 68 -3.34 18.09 -13.02
N LEU A 69 -2.18 17.59 -12.57
CA LEU A 69 -1.01 18.39 -12.26
C LEU A 69 0.02 18.41 -13.40
N VAL A 70 -0.03 17.42 -14.30
CA VAL A 70 0.95 17.30 -15.39
C VAL A 70 0.27 17.28 -16.75
N PRO A 71 0.87 17.93 -17.77
CA PRO A 71 0.43 17.77 -19.15
C PRO A 71 0.46 16.32 -19.62
N LYS A 72 -0.44 15.96 -20.53
CA LYS A 72 -0.61 14.58 -21.05
C LYS A 72 0.69 13.91 -21.51
N HIS A 73 1.58 14.67 -22.16
CA HIS A 73 2.86 14.16 -22.68
C HIS A 73 3.88 13.82 -21.57
N HIS A 74 3.71 14.35 -20.36
CA HIS A 74 4.55 14.03 -19.20
C HIS A 74 3.95 12.98 -18.28
N LEU A 75 2.71 12.52 -18.50
CA LEU A 75 2.04 11.58 -17.60
C LEU A 75 2.81 10.28 -17.45
N VAL A 76 3.27 9.67 -18.53
CA VAL A 76 4.04 8.42 -18.47
C VAL A 76 5.32 8.61 -17.65
N ARG A 77 6.02 9.75 -17.83
CA ARG A 77 7.24 10.07 -17.09
C ARG A 77 6.98 10.27 -15.60
N VAL A 78 5.93 11.02 -15.25
CA VAL A 78 5.59 11.28 -13.84
C VAL A 78 5.04 10.03 -13.15
N SER A 79 4.21 9.24 -13.82
CA SER A 79 3.77 7.94 -13.31
C SER A 79 4.95 7.00 -13.07
N GLY A 80 5.93 6.98 -14.00
CA GLY A 80 7.17 6.23 -13.82
C GLY A 80 7.94 6.67 -12.57
N LEU A 81 8.16 7.98 -12.39
CA LEU A 81 8.83 8.52 -11.21
C LEU A 81 8.07 8.20 -9.91
N TYR A 82 6.74 8.32 -9.92
CA TYR A 82 5.90 7.98 -8.79
C TYR A 82 6.07 6.50 -8.39
N HIS A 83 6.04 5.58 -9.35
CA HIS A 83 6.29 4.16 -9.09
C HIS A 83 7.71 3.90 -8.59
N SER A 84 8.73 4.59 -9.13
CA SER A 84 10.09 4.48 -8.61
C SER A 84 10.21 4.92 -7.15
N ILE A 85 9.55 6.03 -6.77
CA ILE A 85 9.52 6.50 -5.38
C ILE A 85 8.82 5.48 -4.46
N GLN A 86 7.69 4.91 -4.93
CA GLN A 86 6.97 3.87 -4.18
C GLN A 86 7.83 2.63 -3.97
N SER A 87 8.44 2.08 -5.03
CA SER A 87 9.31 0.91 -4.91
C SER A 87 10.52 1.18 -4.02
N PHE A 88 11.15 2.36 -4.13
CA PHE A 88 12.24 2.75 -3.25
C PHE A 88 11.80 2.83 -1.77
N SER A 89 10.59 3.37 -1.53
CA SER A 89 10.01 3.43 -0.18
C SER A 89 9.72 2.04 0.37
N GLU A 90 9.17 1.13 -0.44
CA GLU A 90 8.90 -0.27 -0.06
C GLU A 90 10.18 -1.06 0.27
N VAL A 91 11.31 -0.74 -0.39
CA VAL A 91 12.63 -1.33 -0.08
C VAL A 91 13.15 -0.81 1.26
N ILE A 92 13.15 0.50 1.45
CA ILE A 92 13.90 1.14 2.54
C ILE A 92 13.10 1.21 3.84
N ALA A 93 11.78 1.38 3.75
CA ALA A 93 10.93 1.59 4.91
C ALA A 93 11.03 0.45 5.95
N PRO A 94 11.04 -0.85 5.58
CA PRO A 94 11.17 -1.92 6.56
C PRO A 94 12.51 -1.91 7.30
N VAL A 95 13.62 -1.66 6.59
CA VAL A 95 14.97 -1.62 7.20
C VAL A 95 15.12 -0.41 8.11
N VAL A 96 14.65 0.76 7.67
CA VAL A 96 14.66 1.98 8.49
C VAL A 96 13.74 1.83 9.69
N GLY A 97 12.53 1.28 9.50
CA GLY A 97 11.57 1.00 10.57
C GLY A 97 12.13 0.04 11.61
N ALA A 98 12.67 -1.10 11.17
CA ALA A 98 13.36 -2.08 12.02
C ALA A 98 14.52 -1.44 12.79
N SER A 99 15.32 -0.62 12.13
CA SER A 99 16.42 0.11 12.77
C SER A 99 15.90 1.06 13.84
N LEU A 100 14.87 1.86 13.54
CA LEU A 100 14.27 2.78 14.52
C LEU A 100 13.73 2.03 15.74
N VAL A 101 13.13 0.85 15.58
CA VAL A 101 12.64 0.03 16.70
C VAL A 101 13.77 -0.42 17.65
N VAL A 102 14.99 -0.61 17.14
CA VAL A 102 16.15 -0.96 17.98
C VAL A 102 16.59 0.20 18.87
N TRP A 103 16.50 1.43 18.38
CA TRP A 103 17.02 2.62 19.08
C TRP A 103 15.96 3.44 19.81
N LEU A 104 14.70 3.38 19.37
CA LEU A 104 13.61 4.21 19.86
C LEU A 104 12.44 3.36 20.36
N PRO A 105 11.85 3.71 21.52
CA PRO A 105 10.56 3.17 21.93
C PRO A 105 9.47 3.45 20.87
N ILE A 106 8.58 2.48 20.66
CA ILE A 106 7.53 2.52 19.61
C ILE A 106 6.70 3.82 19.61
N GLN A 107 6.44 4.40 20.78
CA GLN A 107 5.71 5.66 20.91
C GLN A 107 6.38 6.82 20.15
N TYR A 108 7.72 6.93 20.20
CA TYR A 108 8.42 7.99 19.47
C TYR A 108 8.45 7.74 17.96
N ILE A 109 8.40 6.47 17.53
CA ILE A 109 8.25 6.10 16.12
C ILE A 109 6.90 6.56 15.58
N LEU A 110 5.83 6.42 16.37
CA LEU A 110 4.50 6.96 16.02
C LEU A 110 4.54 8.48 15.89
N LEU A 111 5.33 9.19 16.70
CA LEU A 111 5.46 10.64 16.57
C LEU A 111 6.17 11.05 15.27
N ILE A 112 7.14 10.28 14.80
CA ILE A 112 7.77 10.49 13.48
C ILE A 112 6.73 10.38 12.36
N ASP A 113 5.83 9.40 12.43
CA ASP A 113 4.72 9.27 11.47
C ASP A 113 3.76 10.48 11.51
N VAL A 114 3.43 11.00 12.70
CA VAL A 114 2.64 12.25 12.85
C VAL A 114 3.36 13.42 12.17
N ILE A 115 4.66 13.59 12.41
CA ILE A 115 5.45 14.65 11.78
C ILE A 115 5.44 14.51 10.25
N GLY A 116 5.57 13.29 9.73
CA GLY A 116 5.46 13.00 8.30
C GLY A 116 4.12 13.40 7.71
N ALA A 117 3.02 13.05 8.38
CA ALA A 117 1.67 13.42 7.94
C ALA A 117 1.43 14.95 7.98
N VAL A 118 1.98 15.65 8.98
CA VAL A 118 1.93 17.12 9.05
C VAL A 118 2.75 17.74 7.92
N ALA A 119 3.95 17.23 7.62
CA ALA A 119 4.76 17.69 6.50
C ALA A 119 4.06 17.47 5.15
N ALA A 120 3.36 16.36 4.97
CA ALA A 120 2.52 16.10 3.79
C ALA A 120 1.38 17.12 3.68
N CYS A 121 0.67 17.39 4.78
CA CYS A 121 -0.38 18.42 4.85
C CYS A 121 0.16 19.82 4.46
N LEU A 122 1.31 20.21 5.00
CA LEU A 122 1.96 21.50 4.69
C LEU A 122 2.34 21.59 3.20
N THR A 123 2.89 20.50 2.65
CA THR A 123 3.22 20.42 1.22
C THR A 123 1.96 20.57 0.36
N LEU A 124 0.86 19.91 0.73
CA LEU A 124 -0.42 20.04 0.05
C LEU A 124 -0.96 21.47 0.09
N LEU A 125 -0.77 22.22 1.18
CA LEU A 125 -1.18 23.62 1.24
C LEU A 125 -0.49 24.47 0.16
N CYS A 126 0.82 24.25 -0.06
CA CYS A 126 1.62 24.94 -1.07
C CYS A 126 1.26 24.56 -2.52
N VAL A 127 0.73 23.36 -2.77
CA VAL A 127 0.42 22.87 -4.12
C VAL A 127 -1.01 23.26 -4.53
N GLN A 128 -1.17 23.84 -5.72
CA GLN A 128 -2.49 24.08 -6.32
C GLN A 128 -2.92 22.88 -7.17
N ILE A 129 -3.89 22.11 -6.67
CA ILE A 129 -4.52 21.03 -7.42
C ILE A 129 -5.85 21.54 -7.97
N PRO A 130 -6.04 21.55 -9.31
CA PRO A 130 -7.31 21.96 -9.90
C PRO A 130 -8.47 21.13 -9.35
N SER A 131 -9.51 21.81 -8.86
CA SER A 131 -10.78 21.15 -8.53
C SER A 131 -11.50 20.85 -9.83
N LEU A 132 -11.87 19.59 -10.09
CA LEU A 132 -12.82 19.28 -11.15
C LEU A 132 -14.13 20.06 -10.88
N GLN A 133 -14.66 20.74 -11.90
CA GLN A 133 -15.95 21.40 -11.79
C GLN A 133 -17.02 20.34 -11.52
N LYS A 134 -17.93 20.61 -10.58
CA LYS A 134 -19.10 19.76 -10.31
C LYS A 134 -19.96 19.68 -11.58
N THR A 135 -19.78 18.66 -12.41
CA THR A 135 -20.72 18.36 -13.48
C THR A 135 -22.06 18.07 -12.81
N LYS A 136 -23.06 18.92 -13.10
CA LYS A 136 -24.42 18.82 -12.58
C LYS A 136 -25.02 17.49 -13.06
N VAL A 137 -25.59 16.73 -12.13
CA VAL A 137 -26.17 15.39 -12.28
C VAL A 137 -25.12 14.27 -12.33
N LEU A 138 -24.67 13.87 -11.14
CA LEU A 138 -23.94 12.62 -10.94
C LEU A 138 -24.97 11.46 -10.88
N PRO A 139 -24.71 10.32 -11.54
CA PRO A 139 -25.56 9.14 -11.41
C PRO A 139 -25.62 8.66 -9.95
N ASP A 140 -26.74 8.03 -9.60
CA ASP A 140 -26.93 7.39 -8.29
C ASP A 140 -25.82 6.35 -8.04
N PHE A 141 -25.28 6.30 -6.83
CA PHE A 141 -24.18 5.39 -6.45
C PHE A 141 -24.51 3.93 -6.77
N LYS A 142 -25.79 3.55 -6.55
CA LYS A 142 -26.27 2.21 -6.91
C LYS A 142 -26.22 1.96 -8.41
N LYS A 143 -26.51 2.96 -9.25
CA LYS A 143 -26.48 2.83 -10.71
C LYS A 143 -25.05 2.63 -11.21
N GLU A 144 -24.09 3.41 -10.74
CA GLU A 144 -22.67 3.24 -11.10
C GLU A 144 -22.13 1.87 -10.66
N LEU A 145 -22.45 1.43 -9.44
CA LEU A 145 -22.02 0.10 -8.98
C LEU A 145 -22.64 -1.02 -9.84
N THR A 146 -23.90 -0.86 -10.22
CA THR A 146 -24.62 -1.81 -11.08
C THR A 146 -24.03 -1.82 -12.50
N GLU A 147 -23.69 -0.66 -13.07
CA GLU A 147 -23.01 -0.56 -14.37
C GLU A 147 -21.61 -1.17 -14.34
N CYS A 148 -20.83 -0.92 -13.29
CA CYS A 148 -19.52 -1.56 -13.09
C CYS A 148 -19.66 -3.07 -13.05
N TRP A 149 -20.62 -3.59 -12.29
CA TRP A 149 -20.87 -5.02 -12.17
C TRP A 149 -21.34 -5.66 -13.49
N HIS A 150 -22.25 -4.99 -14.21
CA HIS A 150 -22.68 -5.43 -15.53
C HIS A 150 -21.53 -5.44 -16.54
N THR A 151 -20.69 -4.41 -16.52
CA THR A 151 -19.51 -4.34 -17.39
C THR A 151 -18.54 -5.46 -17.09
N LEU A 152 -18.25 -5.70 -15.79
CA LEU A 152 -17.37 -6.78 -15.35
C LEU A 152 -17.84 -8.15 -15.84
N ARG A 153 -19.16 -8.40 -15.84
CA ARG A 153 -19.76 -9.66 -16.33
C ARG A 153 -19.82 -9.77 -17.85
N ARG A 154 -20.01 -8.66 -18.58
CA ARG A 154 -20.14 -8.66 -20.05
C ARG A 154 -18.80 -8.76 -20.74
N THR A 155 -17.72 -8.24 -20.14
CA THR A 155 -16.39 -8.31 -20.75
C THR A 155 -15.79 -9.70 -20.56
N MET A 156 -15.66 -10.44 -21.66
CA MET A 156 -15.06 -11.78 -21.69
C MET A 156 -13.67 -11.77 -21.04
N GLY A 157 -13.44 -12.71 -20.12
CA GLY A 157 -12.16 -12.91 -19.45
C GLY A 157 -11.87 -11.99 -18.24
N ILE A 158 -12.55 -10.85 -18.08
CA ILE A 158 -12.28 -9.94 -16.95
C ILE A 158 -12.80 -10.50 -15.62
N LEU A 159 -14.01 -11.07 -15.59
CA LEU A 159 -14.57 -11.61 -14.35
C LEU A 159 -13.73 -12.75 -13.76
N PRO A 160 -13.30 -13.78 -14.53
CA PRO A 160 -12.39 -14.80 -14.02
C PRO A 160 -11.06 -14.25 -13.53
N LEU A 161 -10.48 -13.28 -14.26
CA LEU A 161 -9.23 -12.62 -13.85
C LEU A 161 -9.40 -11.86 -12.52
N PHE A 162 -10.50 -11.13 -12.37
CA PHE A 162 -10.83 -10.39 -11.16
C PHE A 162 -11.00 -11.31 -9.95
N VAL A 163 -11.75 -12.41 -10.11
CA VAL A 163 -11.95 -13.41 -9.04
C VAL A 163 -10.62 -14.07 -8.68
N CYS A 164 -9.83 -14.49 -9.68
CA CYS A 164 -8.52 -15.10 -9.47
C CYS A 164 -7.58 -14.14 -8.69
N PHE A 165 -7.46 -12.88 -9.13
CA PHE A 165 -6.64 -11.88 -8.47
C PHE A 165 -7.08 -11.60 -7.02
N THR A 166 -8.40 -11.54 -6.79
CA THR A 166 -8.97 -11.35 -5.46
C THR A 166 -8.62 -12.51 -4.54
N LEU A 167 -8.80 -13.76 -5.00
CA LEU A 167 -8.49 -14.96 -4.22
C LEU A 167 -7.00 -15.05 -3.92
N VAL A 168 -6.14 -14.83 -4.91
CA VAL A 168 -4.68 -14.87 -4.72
C VAL A 168 -4.25 -13.82 -3.70
N THR A 169 -4.73 -12.58 -3.84
CA THR A 169 -4.38 -11.50 -2.89
C THR A 169 -4.92 -11.79 -1.49
N PHE A 170 -6.14 -12.33 -1.39
CA PHE A 170 -6.74 -12.71 -0.10
C PHE A 170 -5.91 -13.77 0.64
N VAL A 171 -5.36 -14.75 -0.09
CA VAL A 171 -4.48 -15.78 0.49
C VAL A 171 -3.09 -15.23 0.83
N LEU A 172 -2.54 -14.35 -0.01
CA LEU A 172 -1.17 -13.83 0.17
C LEU A 172 -1.06 -12.80 1.31
N MET A 173 -2.08 -11.97 1.55
CA MET A 173 -2.00 -10.89 2.56
C MET A 173 -1.71 -11.41 3.99
N PRO A 174 -2.39 -12.46 4.49
CA PRO A 174 -2.04 -13.06 5.78
C PRO A 174 -0.61 -13.61 5.81
N VAL A 175 -0.14 -14.22 4.71
CA VAL A 175 1.22 -14.78 4.62
C VAL A 175 2.27 -13.68 4.78
N PHE A 176 2.10 -12.53 4.13
CA PHE A 176 3.01 -11.39 4.31
C PHE A 176 3.01 -10.85 5.73
N THR A 177 1.87 -10.88 6.42
CA THR A 177 1.77 -10.47 7.83
C THR A 177 2.51 -11.44 8.76
N LEU A 178 2.69 -12.70 8.35
CA LEU A 178 3.37 -13.74 9.14
C LEU A 178 4.88 -13.78 8.94
N PHE A 179 5.43 -13.24 7.85
CA PHE A 179 6.88 -13.23 7.61
C PHE A 179 7.70 -12.63 8.77
N PRO A 180 7.30 -11.50 9.37
CA PRO A 180 8.02 -10.95 10.51
C PRO A 180 8.04 -11.90 11.72
N PHE A 181 6.90 -12.57 11.96
CA PHE A 181 6.78 -13.57 13.02
C PHE A 181 7.59 -14.83 12.71
N MET A 182 7.69 -15.26 11.46
CA MET A 182 8.57 -16.35 11.06
C MET A 182 10.03 -16.01 11.34
N THR A 183 10.48 -14.80 10.99
CA THR A 183 11.85 -14.38 11.29
C THR A 183 12.13 -14.39 12.79
N LEU A 184 11.25 -13.80 13.60
CA LEU A 184 11.49 -13.63 15.03
C LEU A 184 11.26 -14.93 15.84
N LEU A 185 10.21 -15.69 15.56
CA LEU A 185 9.79 -16.84 16.37
C LEU A 185 10.28 -18.19 15.86
N HIS A 186 10.35 -18.40 14.54
CA HIS A 186 10.78 -19.68 13.96
C HIS A 186 12.29 -19.72 13.73
N PHE A 187 12.84 -18.68 13.12
CA PHE A 187 14.28 -18.59 12.81
C PHE A 187 15.12 -18.01 13.97
N ASN A 188 14.50 -17.56 15.06
CA ASN A 188 15.16 -16.85 16.17
C ASN A 188 16.02 -15.66 15.68
N GLY A 189 15.58 -15.02 14.60
CA GLY A 189 16.23 -13.86 14.04
C GLY A 189 16.01 -12.60 14.87
N ASN A 190 16.73 -11.54 14.53
CA ASN A 190 16.60 -10.24 15.18
C ASN A 190 15.73 -9.26 14.36
N ILE A 191 15.44 -8.10 14.95
CA ILE A 191 14.59 -7.06 14.33
C ILE A 191 15.20 -6.53 13.02
N LEU A 192 16.53 -6.45 12.91
CA LEU A 192 17.18 -6.01 11.67
C LEU A 192 17.05 -7.06 10.56
N GLN A 193 17.20 -8.34 10.89
CA GLN A 193 16.97 -9.47 9.98
C GLN A 193 15.53 -9.49 9.48
N MET A 194 14.55 -9.20 10.34
CA MET A 194 13.14 -9.03 9.96
C MET A 194 12.98 -7.92 8.91
N GLY A 195 13.60 -6.75 9.13
CA GLY A 195 13.57 -5.66 8.15
C GLY A 195 14.23 -6.01 6.80
N VAL A 196 15.29 -6.82 6.81
CA VAL A 196 15.95 -7.30 5.58
C VAL A 196 15.04 -8.26 4.79
N VAL A 197 14.33 -9.16 5.47
CA VAL A 197 13.37 -10.07 4.82
C VAL A 197 12.23 -9.27 4.17
N GLU A 198 11.68 -8.29 4.89
CA GLU A 198 10.60 -7.43 4.36
C GLU A 198 11.04 -6.57 3.16
N MET A 199 12.29 -6.11 3.14
CA MET A 199 12.89 -5.42 1.99
C MET A 199 12.90 -6.29 0.72
N GLY A 200 12.85 -7.62 0.85
CA GLY A 200 12.76 -8.56 -0.26
C GLY A 200 11.59 -8.25 -1.20
N TRP A 201 10.44 -7.82 -0.66
CA TRP A 201 9.28 -7.46 -1.47
C TRP A 201 9.53 -6.24 -2.34
N GLY A 202 9.93 -5.12 -1.73
CA GLY A 202 10.21 -3.88 -2.46
C GLY A 202 11.33 -4.04 -3.47
N SER A 203 12.37 -4.83 -3.14
CA SER A 203 13.50 -5.05 -4.03
C SER A 203 13.12 -5.90 -5.24
N GLY A 204 12.29 -6.93 -5.04
CA GLY A 204 11.70 -7.73 -6.12
C GLY A 204 10.82 -6.89 -7.06
N ALA A 205 9.97 -6.01 -6.49
CA ALA A 205 9.14 -5.09 -7.28
C ALA A 205 10.00 -4.11 -8.11
N LEU A 206 11.04 -3.54 -7.51
CA LEU A 206 11.96 -2.62 -8.17
C LEU A 206 12.74 -3.30 -9.31
N LEU A 207 13.34 -4.47 -9.05
CA LEU A 207 14.07 -5.24 -10.04
C LEU A 207 13.15 -5.72 -11.18
N GLY A 208 11.95 -6.19 -10.85
CA GLY A 208 10.94 -6.55 -11.83
C GLY A 208 10.57 -5.38 -12.74
N GLY A 209 10.33 -4.20 -12.16
CA GLY A 209 10.08 -2.97 -12.91
C GLY A 209 11.24 -2.57 -13.83
N LEU A 210 12.49 -2.66 -13.34
CA LEU A 210 13.69 -2.38 -14.14
C LEU A 210 13.85 -3.36 -15.30
N VAL A 211 13.63 -4.65 -15.08
CA VAL A 211 13.66 -5.67 -16.15
C VAL A 211 12.61 -5.36 -17.22
N LEU A 212 11.39 -4.99 -16.82
CA LEU A 212 10.34 -4.60 -17.76
C LEU A 212 10.66 -3.31 -18.52
N ALA A 213 11.34 -2.35 -17.88
CA ALA A 213 11.76 -1.10 -18.50
C ALA A 213 12.88 -1.31 -19.54
N CYS A 214 13.88 -2.14 -19.23
CA CYS A 214 15.00 -2.42 -20.12
C CYS A 214 14.66 -3.45 -21.22
N LYS A 215 13.74 -4.37 -20.94
CA LYS A 215 13.40 -5.46 -21.86
C LYS A 215 11.88 -5.57 -21.98
N ALA A 216 11.37 -5.14 -23.13
CA ALA A 216 9.98 -5.40 -23.50
C ALA A 216 9.75 -6.92 -23.51
N LEU A 217 8.81 -7.39 -22.67
CA LEU A 217 8.39 -8.78 -22.69
C LEU A 217 7.74 -9.08 -24.03
N LYS A 218 8.37 -9.92 -24.84
CA LYS A 218 7.80 -10.44 -26.09
C LYS A 218 6.69 -11.49 -25.88
N SER A 219 6.48 -11.91 -24.63
CA SER A 219 5.49 -12.90 -24.24
C SER A 219 4.12 -12.29 -23.95
N LYS A 220 3.05 -13.08 -24.01
CA LYS A 220 1.71 -12.67 -23.58
C LYS A 220 1.76 -12.30 -22.09
N GLN A 221 1.34 -11.07 -21.74
CA GLN A 221 1.34 -10.57 -20.35
C GLN A 221 0.65 -11.55 -19.39
N THR A 222 -0.44 -12.18 -19.83
CA THR A 222 -1.15 -13.21 -19.07
C THR A 222 -0.24 -14.39 -18.69
N LEU A 223 0.59 -14.88 -19.62
CA LEU A 223 1.49 -16.01 -19.34
C LEU A 223 2.51 -15.63 -18.27
N VAL A 224 3.08 -14.43 -18.37
CA VAL A 224 4.07 -13.92 -17.42
C VAL A 224 3.47 -13.79 -16.01
N MET A 225 2.24 -13.29 -15.90
CA MET A 225 1.53 -13.23 -14.62
C MET A 225 1.30 -14.62 -14.01
N HIS A 226 0.84 -15.60 -14.80
CA HIS A 226 0.63 -16.97 -14.29
C HIS A 226 1.94 -17.62 -13.85
N THR A 227 3.01 -17.49 -14.64
CA THR A 227 4.32 -18.02 -14.25
C THR A 227 4.84 -17.38 -12.97
N ALA A 228 4.63 -16.07 -12.79
CA ALA A 228 5.04 -15.38 -11.56
C ALA A 228 4.28 -15.92 -10.34
N TYR A 229 2.97 -16.14 -10.44
CA TYR A 229 2.19 -16.72 -9.34
C TYR A 229 2.57 -18.16 -9.03
N VAL A 230 2.90 -18.96 -10.04
CA VAL A 230 3.39 -20.34 -9.82
C VAL A 230 4.73 -20.32 -9.11
N ILE A 231 5.68 -19.47 -9.53
CA ILE A 231 6.98 -19.31 -8.87
C ILE A 231 6.79 -18.86 -7.42
N LEU A 232 5.92 -17.87 -7.18
CA LEU A 232 5.60 -17.39 -5.83
C LEU A 232 5.00 -18.51 -4.95
N GLY A 233 4.06 -19.29 -5.49
CA GLY A 233 3.47 -20.42 -4.78
C GLY A 233 4.50 -21.50 -4.42
N LEU A 234 5.39 -21.84 -5.35
CA LEU A 234 6.49 -22.78 -5.10
C LEU A 234 7.45 -22.25 -4.02
N TYR A 235 7.78 -20.97 -4.06
CA TYR A 235 8.60 -20.33 -3.02
C TYR A 235 7.92 -20.45 -1.64
N LEU A 236 6.64 -20.10 -1.52
CA LEU A 236 5.92 -20.19 -0.25
C LEU A 236 5.88 -21.62 0.32
N ILE A 237 5.69 -22.61 -0.55
CA ILE A 237 5.75 -24.02 -0.14
C ILE A 237 7.15 -24.36 0.36
N SER A 238 8.21 -24.01 -0.38
CA SER A 238 9.59 -24.26 0.04
C SER A 238 9.93 -23.57 1.35
N ALA A 239 9.48 -22.32 1.54
CA ALA A 239 9.69 -21.54 2.75
C ALA A 239 9.03 -22.19 3.98
N SER A 240 7.89 -22.87 3.79
CA SER A 240 7.21 -23.60 4.86
C SER A 240 7.96 -24.84 5.36
N TYR A 241 8.87 -25.40 4.56
CA TYR A 241 9.67 -26.58 4.92
C TYR A 241 11.07 -26.25 5.43
N LEU A 242 11.45 -24.96 5.48
CA LEU A 242 12.76 -24.54 5.97
C LEU A 242 12.90 -24.84 7.48
N PRO A 243 13.95 -25.55 7.91
CA PRO A 243 14.25 -25.73 9.32
C PRO A 243 14.66 -24.41 9.97
N SER A 244 14.52 -24.28 11.28
CA SER A 244 14.83 -23.06 12.04
C SER A 244 16.28 -22.58 11.91
N SER A 245 17.21 -23.44 11.51
CA SER A 245 18.62 -23.08 11.24
C SER A 245 18.86 -22.48 9.85
N ALA A 246 17.91 -22.61 8.92
CA ALA A 246 18.09 -22.23 7.52
C ALA A 246 17.63 -20.80 7.21
N PHE A 247 17.90 -19.83 8.10
CA PHE A 247 17.52 -18.43 7.91
C PHE A 247 18.10 -17.82 6.62
N ILE A 248 19.32 -18.18 6.22
CA ILE A 248 19.95 -17.66 5.00
C ILE A 248 19.20 -18.08 3.73
N GLY A 249 18.48 -19.20 3.77
CA GLY A 249 17.67 -19.68 2.65
C GLY A 249 16.24 -19.12 2.61
N PHE A 250 15.82 -18.41 3.66
CA PHE A 250 14.50 -17.78 3.78
C PHE A 250 14.49 -16.40 3.13
#